data_AF-A0A0L0F833-F1
#
_entry.id   AF-A0A0L0F833-F1
#
_cell.length_a   1.000
_cell.length_b   1.000
_cell.length_c   1.000
_cell.angle_alpha   90.00
_cell.angle_beta   90.00
_cell.angle_gamma   90.00
#
_symmetry.space_group_name_H-M   'P 1'
#
loop_
_entity.id
_entity.type
_entity.pdbx_description
1 polymer ?
#
loop_
_entity_poly.entity_id
_entity_poly.type
_entity_poly.pdbx_seq_one_letter_code
_entity_poly.pdbx_strand_id
1 'polypeptide(L)'
;MSRPEHQAPPELFYSATEAKKYAVNSRMQSIQTSMTQRALELLNLPQGIPSYLLDIGCGTGLSGEELTENGHFWVGMDISPHML
;
A
#
# COMPACT_ATOMS: atom_id res chain seq x y z
N MET A 1 -12.66 15.24 -0.22
CA MET A 1 -12.62 14.59 1.11
C MET A 1 -11.49 15.24 1.90
N SER A 2 -11.71 15.61 3.17
CA SER A 2 -10.60 16.04 4.03
C SER A 2 -9.75 14.83 4.40
N ARG A 3 -8.48 15.06 4.76
CA ARG A 3 -7.57 13.97 5.10
C ARG A 3 -8.02 13.28 6.42
N PRO A 4 -7.94 11.94 6.55
CA PRO A 4 -8.40 11.23 7.74
C PRO A 4 -7.83 11.79 9.05
N GLU A 5 -6.57 12.23 9.04
CA GLU A 5 -5.87 12.84 10.17
C GLU A 5 -6.49 14.16 10.66
N HIS A 6 -7.36 14.80 9.86
CA HIS A 6 -8.09 16.00 10.25
C HIS A 6 -9.53 15.72 10.71
N GLN A 7 -10.00 14.47 10.57
CA GLN A 7 -11.40 14.12 10.83
C GLN A 7 -11.58 13.46 12.19
N ALA A 8 -10.71 12.52 12.54
CA ALA A 8 -10.81 11.78 13.78
C ALA A 8 -9.48 11.14 14.19
N PRO A 9 -9.37 10.60 15.41
CA PRO A 9 -8.22 9.82 15.85
C PRO A 9 -7.96 8.59 14.94
N PRO A 10 -6.69 8.16 14.79
CA PRO A 10 -6.29 7.07 13.90
C PRO A 10 -6.94 5.72 14.25
N GLU A 11 -7.27 5.47 15.52
CA GLU A 11 -7.88 4.22 16.00
C GLU A 11 -9.23 3.94 15.35
N LEU A 12 -9.94 4.98 14.91
CA LEU A 12 -11.22 4.84 14.21
C LEU A 12 -11.06 4.42 12.74
N PHE A 13 -9.92 4.75 12.11
CA PHE A 13 -9.66 4.46 10.70
C PHE A 13 -8.86 3.18 10.48
N TYR A 14 -8.02 2.82 11.44
CA TYR A 14 -7.12 1.65 11.35
C TYR A 14 -7.56 0.49 12.25
N SER A 15 -8.87 0.36 12.48
CA SER A 15 -9.43 -0.81 13.17
C SER A 15 -9.45 -2.04 12.25
N ALA A 16 -9.52 -3.25 12.82
CA ALA A 16 -9.62 -4.49 12.04
C ALA A 16 -10.81 -4.50 11.07
N THR A 17 -11.92 -3.84 11.42
CA THR A 17 -13.09 -3.74 10.56
C THR A 17 -12.86 -2.80 9.39
N GLU A 18 -12.29 -1.61 9.64
CA GLU A 18 -12.02 -0.63 8.59
C GLU A 18 -10.90 -1.09 7.65
N ALA A 19 -9.84 -1.73 8.18
CA ALA A 19 -8.78 -2.34 7.39
C ALA A 19 -9.32 -3.38 6.39
N LYS A 20 -10.23 -4.26 6.83
CA LYS A 20 -10.88 -5.23 5.94
C LYS A 20 -11.72 -4.55 4.86
N LYS A 21 -12.51 -3.53 5.22
CA LYS A 21 -13.30 -2.76 4.25
C LYS A 21 -12.41 -2.07 3.22
N TYR A 22 -11.29 -1.52 3.68
CA TYR A 22 -10.31 -0.86 2.82
C TYR A 22 -9.70 -1.86 1.81
N ALA A 23 -9.27 -3.03 2.30
CA ALA A 23 -8.68 -4.08 1.47
C ALA A 23 -9.61 -4.57 0.35
N VAL A 24 -10.92 -4.68 0.60
CA VAL A 24 -11.89 -5.19 -0.39
C VAL A 24 -12.57 -4.09 -1.23
N ASN A 25 -12.25 -2.82 -0.98
CA ASN A 25 -12.85 -1.72 -1.72
C ASN A 25 -12.18 -1.59 -3.10
N SER A 26 -12.89 -1.96 -4.16
CA SER A 26 -12.38 -1.96 -5.54
C SER A 26 -11.88 -0.60 -6.02
N ARG A 27 -12.49 0.50 -5.56
CA ARG A 27 -12.00 1.85 -5.87
C ARG A 27 -10.66 2.13 -5.18
N MET A 28 -10.51 1.71 -3.92
CA MET A 28 -9.24 1.86 -3.20
C MET A 28 -8.14 1.01 -3.84
N GLN A 29 -8.42 -0.25 -4.17
CA GLN A 29 -7.48 -1.13 -4.88
C GLN A 29 -7.00 -0.47 -6.17
N SER A 30 -7.91 -0.02 -7.03
CA SER A 30 -7.57 0.63 -8.30
C SER A 30 -6.69 1.87 -8.11
N ILE A 31 -6.98 2.70 -7.10
CA ILE A 31 -6.18 3.90 -6.81
C ILE A 31 -4.78 3.50 -6.30
N GLN A 32 -4.67 2.54 -5.37
CA GLN A 32 -3.39 2.09 -4.83
C GLN A 32 -2.51 1.42 -5.89
N THR A 33 -3.10 0.58 -6.75
CA THR A 33 -2.42 -0.01 -7.91
C THR A 33 -1.86 1.08 -8.82
N SER A 34 -2.69 2.04 -9.25
CA SER A 34 -2.24 3.12 -10.15
C SER A 34 -1.14 3.99 -9.54
N MET A 35 -1.24 4.31 -8.24
CA MET A 35 -0.20 5.06 -7.53
C MET A 35 1.10 4.26 -7.38
N THR A 36 1.01 2.96 -7.11
CA THR A 36 2.19 2.09 -6.96
C THR A 36 2.92 1.91 -8.28
N GLN A 37 2.18 1.69 -9.38
CA GLN A 37 2.75 1.68 -10.73
C GLN A 37 3.46 2.99 -11.05
N ARG A 38 2.84 4.12 -10.73
CA ARG A 38 3.49 5.43 -10.92
C ARG A 38 4.74 5.60 -10.05
N ALA A 39 4.75 5.08 -8.83
CA ALA A 39 5.93 5.10 -7.97
C ALA A 39 7.08 4.24 -8.56
N LEU A 40 6.78 3.05 -9.09
CA LEU A 40 7.75 2.20 -9.77
C LEU A 40 8.36 2.88 -11.00
N GLU A 41 7.55 3.55 -11.82
CA GLU A 41 8.04 4.36 -12.94
C GLU A 41 9.03 5.45 -12.47
N LEU A 42 8.70 6.13 -11.38
CA LEU A 42 9.52 7.21 -10.81
C LEU A 42 10.82 6.71 -10.16
N LEU A 43 10.80 5.51 -9.59
CA LEU A 43 12.00 4.85 -9.06
C LEU A 43 13.00 4.51 -10.18
N ASN A 44 12.54 4.38 -11.43
CA ASN A 44 13.36 4.15 -12.61
C ASN A 44 14.36 2.99 -12.41
N LEU A 45 13.84 1.87 -11.89
CA LEU A 45 14.63 0.67 -11.61
C LEU A 45 15.13 0.03 -12.92
N PRO A 46 16.27 -0.70 -12.89
CA PRO A 46 16.77 -1.39 -14.07
C PRO A 46 15.76 -2.39 -14.64
N GLN A 47 15.45 -2.28 -15.93
CA GLN A 47 14.48 -3.17 -16.59
C GLN A 47 14.98 -4.62 -16.61
N GLY A 48 14.07 -5.56 -16.34
CA GLY A 48 14.35 -6.99 -16.39
C GLY A 48 15.19 -7.53 -15.22
N ILE A 49 15.47 -6.71 -14.21
CA ILE A 49 16.24 -7.10 -13.02
C ILE A 49 15.35 -6.95 -11.76
N PRO A 50 15.06 -8.05 -11.05
CA PRO A 50 14.39 -7.97 -9.75
C PRO A 50 15.17 -7.09 -8.76
N SER A 51 14.47 -6.13 -8.15
CA SER A 51 15.00 -5.31 -7.05
C SER A 51 14.47 -5.83 -5.71
N TYR A 52 15.16 -5.49 -4.62
CA TYR A 52 14.68 -5.74 -3.27
C TYR A 52 14.27 -4.42 -2.61
N LEU A 53 12.99 -4.28 -2.31
CA LEU A 53 12.36 -3.01 -1.95
C LEU A 53 11.85 -3.02 -0.49
N LEU A 54 11.84 -1.85 0.14
CA LEU A 54 11.19 -1.63 1.43
C LEU A 54 9.91 -0.82 1.20
N ASP A 55 8.75 -1.40 1.50
CA ASP A 55 7.45 -0.75 1.42
C ASP A 55 7.07 -0.16 2.78
N ILE A 56 7.17 1.17 2.91
CA ILE A 56 6.96 1.90 4.16
C ILE A 56 5.52 2.41 4.22
N GLY A 57 4.78 1.99 5.25
CA GLY A 57 3.34 2.18 5.31
C GLY A 57 2.62 1.23 4.36
N CYS A 58 3.04 -0.04 4.35
CA CYS A 58 2.56 -1.04 3.40
C CYS A 58 1.06 -1.34 3.55
N GLY A 59 0.45 -0.93 4.67
CA GLY A 59 -0.95 -1.14 4.95
C GLY A 59 -1.33 -2.62 4.79
N THR A 60 -2.43 -2.87 4.10
CA THR A 60 -2.96 -4.20 3.78
C THR A 60 -2.21 -4.91 2.66
N GLY A 61 -1.04 -4.43 2.25
CA GLY A 61 -0.16 -5.08 1.27
C GLY A 61 -0.51 -4.84 -0.21
N LEU A 62 -1.48 -3.97 -0.53
CA LEU A 62 -1.90 -3.71 -1.92
C LEU A 62 -0.75 -3.20 -2.82
N SER A 63 0.12 -2.35 -2.28
CA SER A 63 1.34 -1.92 -2.98
C SER A 63 2.31 -3.09 -3.17
N GLY A 64 2.50 -3.91 -2.14
CA GLY A 64 3.36 -5.09 -2.19
C GLY A 64 2.92 -6.15 -3.20
N GLU A 65 1.62 -6.34 -3.41
CA GLU A 65 1.08 -7.18 -4.50
C GLU A 65 1.57 -6.66 -5.85
N GLU A 66 1.42 -5.36 -6.11
CA GLU A 66 1.91 -4.73 -7.35
C GLU A 66 3.45 -4.85 -7.50
N LEU A 67 4.22 -4.68 -6.42
CA LEU A 67 5.67 -4.90 -6.45
C LEU A 67 6.00 -6.33 -6.87
N THR A 68 5.24 -7.30 -6.37
CA THR A 68 5.40 -8.73 -6.67
C THR A 68 5.05 -9.03 -8.13
N GLU A 69 3.95 -8.47 -8.63
CA GLU A 69 3.52 -8.60 -10.03
C GLU A 69 4.54 -8.01 -11.02
N ASN A 70 5.25 -6.95 -10.62
CA ASN A 70 6.36 -6.37 -11.38
C ASN A 70 7.70 -7.10 -11.18
N GLY A 71 7.71 -8.24 -10.48
CA GLY A 71 8.88 -9.09 -10.33
C GLY A 71 9.91 -8.61 -9.32
N HIS A 72 9.51 -7.78 -8.35
CA HIS A 72 10.36 -7.33 -7.26
C HIS A 72 10.11 -8.11 -5.98
N PHE A 73 11.16 -8.24 -5.17
CA PHE A 73 11.06 -8.73 -3.80
C PHE A 73 10.85 -7.55 -2.88
N TRP A 74 10.11 -7.72 -1.78
CA TRP A 74 9.87 -6.62 -0.87
C TRP A 74 9.69 -7.06 0.58
N VAL A 75 9.90 -6.12 1.50
CA VAL A 75 9.52 -6.22 2.91
C VAL A 75 8.61 -5.04 3.21
N GLY A 76 7.47 -5.31 3.86
CA GLY A 76 6.53 -4.29 4.31
C GLY A 76 6.76 -3.91 5.77
N MET A 77 6.57 -2.63 6.08
CA MET A 77 6.40 -2.17 7.46
C MET A 77 5.19 -1.25 7.58
N ASP A 78 4.39 -1.43 8.62
CA ASP A 78 3.28 -0.55 8.98
C ASP A 78 3.22 -0.38 10.50
N ILE A 79 2.73 0.78 10.95
CA ILE A 79 2.56 1.06 12.37
C ILE A 79 1.29 0.39 12.93
N SER A 80 0.30 0.11 12.08
CA SER A 80 -0.99 -0.45 12.46
C SER A 80 -0.96 -1.98 12.45
N PRO A 81 -1.14 -2.65 13.61
CA PRO A 81 -1.22 -4.11 13.66
C PRO A 81 -2.43 -4.70 12.94
N HIS A 82 -3.46 -3.89 12.66
CA HIS A 82 -4.67 -4.33 11.97
C HIS A 82 -4.57 -4.21 10.45
N MET A 83 -3.58 -3.47 9.97
CA MET A 83 -3.31 -3.34 8.54
C MET A 83 -2.37 -4.46 8.05
N LEU A 84 -1.50 -4.97 8.92
CA LEU A 84 -0.65 -6.14 8.69
C LEU A 84 -1.44 -7.47 8.76
#